data_AF-A0A936X0E6-F1
#
_entry.id   AF-A0A936X0E6-F1
#
_cell.length_a   1.000
_cell.length_b   1.000
_cell.length_c   1.000
_cell.angle_alpha   90.00
_cell.angle_beta   90.00
_cell.angle_gamma   90.00
#
_symmetry.space_group_name_H-M   'P 1'
#
loop_
_entity.id
_entity.type
_entity.pdbx_description
1 polymer ?
#
loop_
_entity_poly.entity_id
_entity_poly.type
_entity_poly.pdbx_seq_one_letter_code
_entity_poly.pdbx_strand_id
1 'polypeptide(L)'
;MFLTQKPDGSFLMAATQQGQNADLGVYNILATCPPKPVITSITSGNWNAKSTWDCNCIPVFSDEVIIKPGHTVSVTSDMGIIHFKKLTVETGGTINLGANANFKQVVWK
;
A
#
# COMPACT_ATOMS: atom_id res chain seq x y z
N MET A 1 -3.40 -11.28 15.89
CA MET A 1 -3.94 -9.98 16.34
C MET A 1 -5.19 -10.29 17.14
N PHE A 2 -5.15 -10.19 18.47
CA PHE A 2 -6.33 -10.42 19.30
C PHE A 2 -6.88 -9.07 19.72
N LEU A 3 -8.13 -8.82 19.38
CA LEU A 3 -8.87 -7.68 19.87
C LEU A 3 -9.39 -8.03 21.26
N THR A 4 -8.89 -7.36 22.28
CA THR A 4 -9.51 -7.45 23.61
C THR A 4 -10.65 -6.44 23.67
N GLN A 5 -11.87 -6.95 23.81
CA GLN A 5 -13.07 -6.14 23.98
C GLN A 5 -13.14 -5.62 25.42
N LYS A 6 -13.45 -4.34 25.57
CA LYS A 6 -13.74 -3.75 26.87
C LYS A 6 -15.14 -4.13 27.37
N PRO A 7 -15.42 -3.96 28.67
CA PRO A 7 -16.76 -4.20 29.24
C PRO A 7 -17.87 -3.32 28.66
N ASP A 8 -17.54 -2.19 28.02
CA ASP A 8 -18.49 -1.28 27.35
C ASP A 8 -18.76 -1.65 25.87
N GLY A 9 -18.17 -2.75 25.39
CA GLY A 9 -18.33 -3.23 24.01
C GLY A 9 -17.37 -2.61 23.00
N SER A 10 -16.56 -1.62 23.38
CA SER A 10 -15.54 -1.02 22.52
C SER A 10 -14.27 -1.89 22.43
N PHE A 11 -13.56 -1.86 21.30
CA PHE A 11 -12.27 -2.54 21.13
C PHE A 11 -11.14 -1.52 21.22
N LEU A 12 -10.10 -1.78 22.03
CA LEU A 12 -8.83 -1.03 21.92
C LEU A 12 -7.83 -1.84 21.11
N MET A 13 -7.18 -1.17 20.16
CA MET A 13 -5.89 -1.62 19.65
C MET A 13 -4.84 -1.32 20.73
N ALA A 14 -4.75 -2.16 21.76
CA ALA A 14 -3.68 -2.03 22.74
C ALA A 14 -2.40 -2.59 22.13
N ALA A 15 -1.60 -1.74 21.50
CA ALA A 15 -0.17 -1.99 21.46
C ALA A 15 0.36 -1.75 22.88
N THR A 16 0.26 -2.76 23.76
CA THR A 16 1.06 -2.73 24.99
C THR A 16 2.50 -2.91 24.55
N GLN A 17 3.21 -1.79 24.54
CA GLN A 17 4.64 -1.78 24.71
C GLN A 17 4.93 -1.59 26.22
N GLN A 18 4.79 -2.62 27.08
CA GLN A 18 5.37 -2.59 28.43
C GLN A 18 6.81 -3.13 28.45
N GLY A 19 7.75 -2.21 28.17
CA GLY A 19 9.19 -2.37 28.45
C GLY A 19 9.97 -3.34 27.55
N GLN A 20 10.52 -2.82 26.44
CA GLN A 20 11.33 -3.51 25.41
C GLN A 20 10.53 -4.42 24.46
N ASN A 21 9.57 -3.88 23.70
CA ASN A 21 8.46 -4.75 23.33
C ASN A 21 8.63 -5.45 21.99
N ALA A 22 8.90 -6.73 22.21
CA ALA A 22 8.60 -7.87 21.39
C ALA A 22 9.51 -8.00 20.17
N ASP A 23 10.71 -8.51 20.45
CA ASP A 23 11.31 -9.52 19.58
C ASP A 23 10.33 -10.70 19.44
N LEU A 24 9.38 -10.57 18.51
CA LEU A 24 8.64 -11.71 17.98
C LEU A 24 9.41 -12.15 16.75
N GLY A 25 10.19 -13.21 16.94
CA GLY A 25 11.11 -13.74 15.95
C GLY A 25 10.52 -13.83 14.54
N VAL A 26 11.33 -13.39 13.58
CA VAL A 26 11.31 -13.80 12.16
C VAL A 26 9.91 -13.90 11.53
N TYR A 27 9.13 -12.82 11.57
CA TYR A 27 8.13 -12.59 10.53
C TYR A 27 8.76 -11.72 9.45
N ASN A 28 9.35 -12.35 8.44
CA ASN A 28 9.67 -11.73 7.15
C ASN A 28 8.36 -11.40 6.41
N ILE A 29 7.54 -10.55 7.00
CA ILE A 29 6.30 -10.09 6.40
C ILE A 29 6.64 -8.92 5.50
N LEU A 30 6.68 -9.23 4.20
CA LEU A 30 6.84 -8.28 3.10
C LEU A 30 6.06 -6.99 3.42
N ALA A 31 6.79 -5.92 3.76
CA ALA A 31 6.30 -4.62 4.24
C ALA A 31 4.78 -4.42 4.18
N THR A 32 4.12 -4.68 5.31
CA THR A 32 2.76 -4.19 5.52
C THR A 32 2.82 -2.68 5.68
N CYS A 33 2.20 -1.94 4.75
CA CYS A 33 1.98 -0.50 4.86
C CYS A 33 1.27 -0.21 6.20
N PRO A 34 1.79 0.66 7.08
CA PRO A 34 0.95 1.19 8.16
C PRO A 34 -0.29 1.86 7.53
N PRO A 35 -1.50 1.72 8.11
CA PRO A 35 -2.73 2.16 7.46
C PRO A 35 -2.65 3.65 7.11
N LYS A 36 -2.43 3.92 5.82
CA LYS A 36 -2.36 5.25 5.25
C LYS A 36 -3.45 5.32 4.18
N PRO A 37 -4.45 6.19 4.33
CA PRO A 37 -5.58 6.23 3.41
C PRO A 37 -5.15 6.60 1.98
N VAL A 38 -4.01 7.29 1.84
CA VAL A 38 -3.49 7.79 0.57
C VAL A 38 -1.98 7.57 0.50
N ILE A 39 -1.50 6.83 -0.49
CA ILE A 39 -0.07 6.59 -0.77
C ILE A 39 0.33 7.40 -2.01
N THR A 40 1.45 8.12 -1.92
CA THR A 40 1.90 9.03 -3.00
C THR A 40 3.25 8.61 -3.53
N SER A 41 3.46 8.70 -4.84
CA SER A 41 4.79 8.46 -5.43
C SER A 41 5.78 9.57 -5.07
N ILE A 42 6.98 9.20 -4.64
CA ILE A 42 8.08 10.13 -4.30
C ILE A 42 9.19 10.15 -5.36
N THR A 43 9.20 9.16 -6.25
CA THR A 43 10.14 9.07 -7.37
C THR A 43 9.55 8.21 -8.48
N SER A 44 10.19 8.23 -9.65
CA SER A 44 9.91 7.27 -10.73
C SER A 44 10.48 5.90 -10.38
N GLY A 45 9.77 4.84 -10.75
CA GLY A 45 10.22 3.48 -10.44
C GLY A 45 9.15 2.43 -10.64
N ASN A 46 9.48 1.21 -10.23
CA ASN A 46 8.58 0.07 -10.28
C ASN A 46 7.49 0.18 -9.21
N TRP A 47 6.26 -0.24 -9.52
CA TRP A 47 5.14 -0.25 -8.57
C TRP A 47 5.43 -1.07 -7.31
N ASN A 48 6.14 -2.21 -7.44
CA ASN A 48 6.50 -3.08 -6.32
C ASN A 48 7.74 -2.61 -5.53
N ALA A 49 8.38 -1.51 -5.92
CA ALA A 49 9.51 -0.96 -5.18
C ALA A 49 9.02 -0.03 -4.07
N LYS A 50 9.33 -0.36 -2.82
CA LYS A 50 8.96 0.45 -1.64
C LYS A 50 9.49 1.88 -1.73
N SER A 51 10.66 2.07 -2.36
CA SER A 51 11.28 3.37 -2.59
C SER A 51 10.49 4.28 -3.54
N THR A 52 9.51 3.74 -4.28
CA THR A 52 8.62 4.53 -5.14
C THR A 52 7.61 5.31 -4.31
N TRP A 53 7.30 4.86 -3.09
CA TRP A 53 6.15 5.32 -2.31
C TRP A 53 6.54 5.97 -0.98
N ASP A 54 5.83 7.03 -0.60
CA ASP A 54 6.10 7.81 0.63
C ASP A 54 5.93 7.05 1.95
N CYS A 55 5.21 5.92 1.93
CA CYS A 55 5.06 5.02 3.06
C CYS A 55 6.23 4.04 3.25
N ASN A 56 7.19 3.99 2.31
CA ASN A 56 8.20 2.93 2.22
C ASN A 56 7.57 1.51 2.23
N CYS A 57 6.47 1.37 1.49
CA CYS A 57 5.61 0.20 1.43
C CYS A 57 5.08 -0.02 0.00
N ILE A 58 4.36 -1.11 -0.25
CA ILE A 58 3.68 -1.33 -1.54
C ILE A 58 2.17 -1.10 -1.32
N PRO A 59 1.48 -0.31 -2.17
CA PRO A 59 0.03 -0.14 -2.06
C PRO A 59 -0.74 -1.45 -2.13
N VAL A 60 -1.75 -1.58 -1.29
CA VAL A 60 -2.67 -2.73 -1.23
C VAL A 60 -4.11 -2.31 -1.56
N PHE A 61 -5.01 -3.29 -1.62
CA PHE A 61 -6.39 -3.13 -2.08
C PHE A 61 -7.23 -2.05 -1.36
N SER A 62 -6.86 -1.66 -0.13
CA SER A 62 -7.54 -0.61 0.65
C SER A 62 -7.08 0.81 0.30
N ASP A 63 -5.96 0.95 -0.40
CA ASP A 63 -5.23 2.21 -0.46
C ASP A 63 -5.61 3.03 -1.68
N GLU A 64 -5.63 4.35 -1.51
CA GLU A 64 -5.74 5.29 -2.62
C GLU A 64 -4.33 5.70 -3.06
N VAL A 65 -4.02 5.54 -4.34
CA VAL A 65 -2.68 5.79 -4.89
C VAL A 65 -2.69 7.08 -5.70
N ILE A 66 -1.71 7.95 -5.46
CA ILE A 66 -1.48 9.18 -6.21
C ILE A 66 -0.11 9.11 -6.89
N ILE A 67 -0.09 9.23 -8.21
CA ILE A 67 1.14 9.42 -8.99
C ILE A 67 1.34 10.92 -9.21
N LYS A 68 2.43 11.48 -8.66
CA LYS A 68 2.78 12.90 -8.78
C LYS A 68 3.29 13.29 -10.18
N PRO A 69 3.22 14.59 -10.54
CA PRO A 69 3.75 15.11 -11.79
C PRO A 69 5.24 14.78 -11.95
N GLY A 70 5.65 14.44 -13.18
CA GLY A 70 7.04 14.08 -13.49
C GLY A 70 7.46 12.67 -13.04
N HIS A 71 6.61 11.94 -12.30
CA HIS A 71 6.88 10.55 -11.93
C HIS A 71 6.32 9.59 -12.97
N THR A 72 7.14 8.63 -13.37
CA THR A 72 6.75 7.48 -14.18
C THR A 72 6.78 6.24 -13.30
N VAL A 73 5.61 5.66 -13.03
CA VAL A 73 5.49 4.40 -12.28
C VAL A 73 5.24 3.25 -13.24
N SER A 74 6.10 2.23 -13.21
CA SER A 74 6.03 1.08 -14.11
C SER A 74 5.41 -0.14 -13.43
N VAL A 75 4.43 -0.75 -14.10
CA VAL A 75 3.85 -2.05 -13.75
C VAL A 75 4.27 -3.04 -14.83
N THR A 76 5.11 -4.00 -14.48
CA THR A 76 5.65 -4.98 -15.42
C THR A 76 4.92 -6.33 -15.30
N SER A 77 4.98 -7.15 -16.35
CA SER A 77 4.22 -8.40 -16.44
C SER A 77 4.61 -9.45 -15.41
N ASP A 78 5.83 -9.39 -14.87
CA ASP A 78 6.35 -10.25 -13.81
C ASP A 78 5.79 -9.92 -12.41
N MET A 79 5.11 -8.77 -12.24
CA MET A 79 4.56 -8.37 -10.94
C MET A 79 3.23 -9.07 -10.59
N GLY A 80 2.58 -9.74 -11.54
CA GLY A 80 1.27 -10.36 -11.33
C GLY A 80 0.14 -9.33 -11.17
N ILE A 81 -0.88 -9.67 -10.38
CA ILE A 81 -2.04 -8.80 -10.15
C ILE A 81 -1.72 -7.81 -9.02
N ILE A 82 -1.84 -6.51 -9.32
CA ILE A 82 -1.77 -5.44 -8.32
C ILE A 82 -3.18 -5.02 -7.89
N HIS A 83 -3.36 -4.72 -6.61
CA HIS A 83 -4.65 -4.31 -6.05
C HIS A 83 -4.50 -2.95 -5.36
N PHE A 84 -5.46 -2.06 -5.61
CA PHE A 84 -5.61 -0.77 -4.94
C PHE A 84 -7.08 -0.35 -5.01
N LYS A 85 -7.50 0.56 -4.12
CA LYS A 85 -8.86 1.05 -4.07
C LYS A 85 -9.13 2.07 -5.18
N LYS A 86 -8.20 3.00 -5.36
CA LYS A 86 -8.29 4.10 -6.32
C LYS A 86 -6.90 4.48 -6.81
N LEU A 87 -6.77 4.78 -8.09
CA LEU A 87 -5.56 5.36 -8.67
C LEU A 87 -5.89 6.75 -9.21
N THR A 88 -5.09 7.74 -8.84
CA THR A 88 -5.12 9.10 -9.37
C THR A 88 -3.76 9.41 -9.98
N VAL A 89 -3.74 9.79 -11.25
CA VAL A 89 -2.53 10.28 -11.92
C VAL A 89 -2.67 11.78 -12.07
N GLU A 90 -1.88 12.55 -11.32
CA GLU A 90 -1.88 14.01 -11.44
C GLU A 90 -1.33 14.43 -12.81
N THR A 91 -1.71 15.62 -13.29
CA THR A 91 -1.28 16.13 -14.60
C THR A 91 0.25 16.10 -14.72
N GLY A 92 0.76 15.41 -15.75
CA GLY A 92 2.19 15.21 -15.98
C GLY A 92 2.80 13.99 -15.28
N GLY A 93 2.02 13.24 -14.50
CA GLY A 93 2.39 11.91 -14.03
C GLY A 93 2.12 10.85 -15.11
N THR A 94 2.74 9.69 -15.00
CA THR A 94 2.55 8.58 -15.96
C THR A 94 2.54 7.24 -15.25
N ILE A 95 1.61 6.37 -15.65
CA ILE A 95 1.64 4.94 -15.33
C ILE A 95 2.00 4.17 -16.59
N ASN A 96 3.14 3.48 -16.56
CA ASN A 96 3.59 2.63 -17.66
C ASN A 96 3.14 1.20 -17.39
N LEU A 97 2.33 0.68 -18.30
CA LEU A 97 1.79 -0.67 -18.23
C LEU A 97 2.59 -1.57 -19.17
N GLY A 98 3.15 -2.65 -18.64
CA GLY A 98 3.88 -3.66 -19.41
C GLY A 98 2.96 -4.41 -20.37
N ALA A 99 3.56 -5.15 -21.31
CA ALA A 99 2.80 -5.98 -22.24
C ALA A 99 1.84 -6.92 -21.47
N ASN A 100 0.57 -6.96 -21.88
CA ASN A 100 -0.52 -7.72 -21.27
C ASN A 100 -1.06 -7.18 -19.94
N ALA A 101 -0.63 -6.02 -19.46
CA ALA A 101 -1.27 -5.36 -18.33
C ALA A 101 -2.69 -4.94 -18.72
N ASN A 102 -3.68 -5.44 -17.99
CA ASN A 102 -5.09 -5.15 -18.20
C ASN A 102 -5.61 -4.33 -17.02
N PHE A 103 -6.14 -3.14 -17.29
CA PHE A 103 -6.85 -2.38 -16.27
C PHE A 103 -8.28 -2.93 -16.14
N LYS A 104 -8.60 -3.56 -15.01
CA LYS A 104 -9.97 -3.90 -14.66
C LYS A 104 -10.48 -2.94 -13.60
N GLN A 105 -11.19 -1.91 -14.03
CA GLN A 105 -11.97 -1.10 -13.11
C GLN A 105 -13.21 -1.89 -12.69
N VAL A 106 -13.29 -2.30 -11.42
CA VAL A 106 -14.53 -2.81 -10.86
C VAL A 106 -15.36 -1.60 -10.42
N VAL A 107 -16.36 -1.25 -11.21
CA VAL A 107 -17.37 -0.25 -10.81
C VAL A 107 -18.41 -0.96 -9.98
N TRP A 108 -18.33 -0.82 -8.66
CA TRP A 108 -19.42 -1.26 -7.78
C TRP A 108 -20.62 -0.34 -8.04
N LYS A 109 -21.73 -0.91 -8.53
CA LYS A 109 -23.02 -0.24 -8.63
C LYS A 109 -23.78 -0.40 -7.33
#